data_AF-A0A228Q0E8-F1
#
_entry.id   AF-A0A228Q0E8-F1
#
_cell.length_a   1.000
_cell.length_b   1.000
_cell.length_c   1.000
_cell.angle_alpha   90.00
_cell.angle_beta   90.00
_cell.angle_gamma   90.00
#
_symmetry.space_group_name_H-M   'P 1'
#
loop_
_entity.id
_entity.type
_entity.pdbx_description
1 polymer ?
#
loop_
_entity_poly.entity_id
_entity_poly.type
_entity_poly.pdbx_seq_one_letter_code
_entity_poly.pdbx_strand_id
1 'polypeptide(L)'
;MHDIDPMALFRLSVLGPIVSRERLERGELLQLLRQLARQEYAIPGTRRRHISERTLQTWYYAWRRDGVSGLASRPRADTGRSKLPESVQAAVLAAKRENPQRSV
;
A
#
# COMPACT_ATOMS: atom_id res chain seq x y z
N MET A 1 2.28 -16.85 -18.01
CA MET A 1 2.60 -16.76 -16.56
C MET A 1 1.97 -15.46 -16.08
N HIS A 2 1.01 -15.50 -15.16
CA HIS A 2 0.48 -14.25 -14.58
C HIS A 2 1.60 -13.61 -13.76
N ASP A 3 2.05 -12.43 -14.17
CA ASP A 3 3.05 -11.68 -13.43
C ASP A 3 2.38 -11.14 -12.16
N ILE A 4 2.66 -11.77 -11.02
CA ILE A 4 2.08 -11.37 -9.74
C ILE A 4 2.87 -10.17 -9.22
N ASP A 5 2.19 -9.08 -8.90
CA ASP A 5 2.82 -7.90 -8.31
C ASP A 5 3.70 -8.31 -7.11
N PRO A 6 5.01 -7.98 -7.12
CA PRO A 6 5.92 -8.29 -6.02
C PRO A 6 5.43 -7.78 -4.66
N MET A 7 4.72 -6.64 -4.64
CA MET A 7 4.11 -6.10 -3.43
C MET A 7 2.93 -6.95 -2.95
N ALA A 8 2.17 -7.56 -3.86
CA ALA A 8 1.11 -8.50 -3.50
C ALA A 8 1.70 -9.73 -2.82
N LEU A 9 2.81 -10.26 -3.35
CA LEU A 9 3.53 -11.39 -2.76
C LEU A 9 4.07 -11.05 -1.36
N PHE A 10 4.69 -9.89 -1.20
CA PHE A 10 5.14 -9.41 0.11
C PHE A 10 4.00 -9.30 1.12
N ARG A 11 2.89 -8.65 0.74
CA ARG A 11 1.73 -8.50 1.64
C ARG A 11 1.11 -9.85 1.98
N LEU A 12 1.07 -10.78 1.04
CA LEU A 12 0.58 -12.13 1.26
C LEU A 12 1.48 -12.89 2.25
N SER A 13 2.81 -12.76 2.12
CA SER A 13 3.74 -13.42 3.05
C SER A 13 3.60 -12.89 4.47
N VAL A 14 3.35 -11.58 4.62
CA VAL A 14 3.04 -10.97 5.93
C VAL A 14 1.74 -11.52 6.52
N LEU A 15 0.70 -11.68 5.71
CA LEU A 15 -0.59 -12.21 6.16
C LEU A 15 -0.63 -13.74 6.31
N GLY A 16 0.45 -14.45 5.98
CA GLY A 16 0.53 -15.92 5.97
C GLY A 16 -0.09 -16.59 7.20
N PRO A 17 0.21 -16.16 8.44
CA PRO A 17 -0.37 -16.76 9.66
C PRO A 17 -1.89 -16.60 9.80
N ILE A 18 -2.50 -15.66 9.09
CA ILE A 18 -3.95 -15.44 9.05
C ILE A 18 -4.55 -16.20 7.86
N VAL A 19 -3.93 -16.11 6.68
CA VAL A 19 -4.42 -16.70 5.42
C VAL A 19 -4.38 -18.23 5.43
N SER A 20 -3.40 -18.82 6.10
CA SER A 20 -3.24 -20.29 6.20
C SER A 20 -4.28 -20.97 7.09
N ARG A 21 -5.11 -20.22 7.80
CA ARG A 21 -6.11 -20.76 8.72
C ARG A 21 -7.44 -20.98 8.00
N GLU A 22 -7.99 -22.19 8.09
CA GLU A 22 -9.31 -22.51 7.54
C GLU A 22 -10.44 -21.77 8.27
N ARG A 23 -10.30 -21.59 9.58
CA ARG A 23 -11.25 -20.89 10.44
C ARG A 23 -10.51 -20.02 11.45
N LEU A 24 -11.11 -18.87 11.78
CA LEU A 24 -10.66 -17.98 12.85
C LEU A 24 -11.75 -17.93 13.92
N GLU A 25 -11.35 -18.12 15.17
CA GLU A 25 -12.28 -17.98 16.30
C GLU A 25 -12.57 -16.51 16.60
N ARG A 26 -13.63 -16.25 17.38
CA ARG A 26 -13.99 -14.88 17.78
C ARG A 26 -12.80 -14.19 18.48
N GLY A 27 -12.42 -13.01 17.97
CA GLY A 27 -11.33 -12.20 18.51
C GLY A 27 -9.92 -12.61 18.05
N GLU A 28 -9.76 -13.80 17.50
CA GLU A 28 -8.45 -14.33 17.10
C GLU A 28 -7.80 -13.51 15.98
N LEU A 29 -8.60 -13.02 15.03
CA LEU A 29 -8.13 -12.14 13.96
C LEU A 29 -7.38 -10.92 14.53
N LEU A 30 -7.99 -10.24 15.51
CA LEU A 30 -7.41 -9.02 16.08
C LEU A 30 -6.13 -9.33 16.87
N GLN A 31 -6.09 -10.48 17.55
CA GLN A 31 -4.90 -10.96 18.24
C GLN A 31 -3.74 -11.24 17.28
N LEU A 32 -4.02 -11.93 16.16
CA LEU A 32 -3.01 -12.21 15.13
C LEU A 32 -2.51 -10.92 14.49
N LEU A 33 -3.41 -9.99 14.14
CA LEU A 33 -3.02 -8.69 13.58
C LEU A 33 -2.10 -7.91 14.52
N ARG A 34 -2.37 -7.94 15.84
CA ARG A 34 -1.52 -7.34 16.86
C ARG A 34 -0.16 -8.01 16.97
N GLN A 35 -0.11 -9.33 16.87
CA GLN A 35 1.16 -10.08 16.87
C GLN A 35 1.98 -9.71 15.63
N LEU A 36 1.37 -9.73 14.45
CA LEU A 36 2.02 -9.35 13.19
C LEU A 36 2.52 -7.90 13.21
N ALA A 37 1.78 -6.97 13.82
CA ALA A 37 2.17 -5.56 13.92
C ALA A 37 3.42 -5.32 14.78
N ARG A 38 3.75 -6.26 15.69
CA ARG A 38 4.96 -6.22 16.53
C ARG A 38 6.19 -6.84 15.86
N GLN A 39 6.01 -7.48 14.71
CA GLN A 39 7.11 -8.07 13.97
C GLN A 39 7.78 -7.04 13.05
N GLU A 40 9.06 -7.28 12.79
CA GLU A 40 9.81 -6.53 11.80
C GLU A 40 9.77 -7.20 10.42
N TYR A 41 9.69 -6.36 9.40
CA TYR A 41 9.69 -6.78 8.00
C TYR A 41 10.69 -5.95 7.20
N ALA A 42 11.28 -6.57 6.18
CA ALA A 42 11.99 -5.86 5.13
C ALA A 42 10.98 -5.27 4.13
N ILE A 43 10.34 -4.15 4.51
CA ILE A 43 9.27 -3.55 3.70
C ILE A 43 9.86 -2.94 2.41
N PRO A 44 9.44 -3.39 1.20
CA PRO A 44 10.02 -2.90 -0.04
C PRO A 44 9.83 -1.38 -0.23
N GLY A 45 10.88 -0.69 -0.68
CA GLY A 45 10.83 0.74 -1.02
C GLY A 45 10.77 1.70 0.17
N THR A 46 10.95 1.24 1.40
CA THR A 46 10.95 2.09 2.59
C THR A 46 11.95 1.63 3.65
N ARG A 47 12.35 2.55 4.54
CA ARG A 47 13.18 2.25 5.72
C ARG A 47 12.34 1.78 6.93
N ARG A 48 11.01 1.82 6.83
CA ARG A 48 10.12 1.36 7.89
C ARG A 48 10.26 -0.15 8.09
N ARG A 49 10.16 -0.59 9.34
CA ARG A 49 10.29 -2.00 9.72
C ARG A 49 8.99 -2.61 10.24
N HIS A 50 8.06 -1.78 10.72
CA HIS A 50 6.80 -2.22 11.30
C HIS A 50 5.62 -1.80 10.44
N ILE A 51 4.56 -2.61 10.47
CA ILE A 51 3.29 -2.38 9.78
C ILE A 51 2.21 -2.25 10.85
N SER A 52 1.39 -1.20 10.79
CA SER A 52 0.36 -0.98 11.81
C SER A 52 -0.78 -2.00 11.72
N GLU A 53 -1.41 -2.31 12.86
CA GLU A 53 -2.58 -3.20 12.94
C GLU A 53 -3.67 -2.81 11.91
N ARG A 54 -3.95 -1.50 11.78
CA ARG A 54 -4.91 -0.96 10.81
C ARG A 54 -4.55 -1.26 9.36
N THR A 55 -3.26 -1.20 9.02
CA THR A 55 -2.79 -1.49 7.66
C THR A 55 -2.94 -2.98 7.35
N LEU A 56 -2.53 -3.84 8.29
CA LEU A 56 -2.71 -5.28 8.17
C LEU A 56 -4.18 -5.67 8.04
N GLN A 57 -5.07 -5.04 8.82
CA GLN A 57 -6.51 -5.23 8.73
C GLN A 57 -7.06 -4.84 7.34
N THR A 58 -6.59 -3.71 6.80
CA THR A 58 -6.97 -3.27 5.44
C THR A 58 -6.55 -4.30 4.39
N TRP A 59 -5.33 -4.83 4.48
CA TRP A 59 -4.86 -5.88 3.58
C TRP A 59 -5.65 -7.17 3.72
N TYR A 60 -5.95 -7.61 4.95
CA TYR A 60 -6.75 -8.79 5.20
C TYR A 60 -8.12 -8.71 4.51
N TYR A 61 -8.85 -7.60 4.67
CA TYR A 61 -10.15 -7.44 4.03
C TYR A 61 -10.07 -7.28 2.51
N ALA A 62 -9.00 -6.66 1.99
CA ALA A 62 -8.76 -6.62 0.55
C ALA A 62 -8.51 -8.01 -0.02
N TRP A 63 -7.71 -8.84 0.68
CA TRP A 63 -7.46 -10.23 0.31
C TRP A 63 -8.72 -11.09 0.41
N ARG A 64 -9.52 -10.93 1.48
CA ARG A 64 -10.80 -11.67 1.63
C ARG A 64 -11.79 -11.38 0.51
N ARG A 65 -11.75 -10.18 -0.07
CA ARG A 65 -12.68 -9.76 -1.13
C ARG A 65 -12.16 -10.13 -2.53
N ASP A 66 -10.89 -9.85 -2.82
CA ASP A 66 -10.34 -9.87 -4.18
C ASP A 66 -9.19 -10.90 -4.34
N GLY A 67 -8.92 -11.72 -3.31
CA GLY A 67 -7.78 -12.64 -3.28
C GLY A 67 -6.43 -11.92 -3.34
N VAL A 68 -5.42 -12.57 -3.92
CA VAL A 68 -4.07 -12.00 -4.08
C VAL A 68 -4.10 -10.71 -4.92
N SER A 69 -5.03 -10.58 -5.86
CA SER A 69 -5.19 -9.36 -6.67
C SER A 69 -5.55 -8.13 -5.82
N GLY A 70 -6.26 -8.33 -4.70
CA GLY A 70 -6.58 -7.28 -3.73
C GLY A 70 -5.37 -6.71 -3.00
N LEU A 71 -4.27 -7.46 -2.96
CA LEU A 71 -3.02 -7.07 -2.34
C LEU A 71 -2.07 -6.36 -3.31
N ALA A 72 -2.39 -6.27 -4.60
CA ALA A 72 -1.57 -5.53 -5.55
C ALA A 72 -1.52 -4.03 -5.22
N SER A 73 -0.44 -3.38 -5.63
CA SER A 73 -0.30 -1.93 -5.61
C SER A 73 -1.34 -1.33 -6.55
N ARG A 74 -2.29 -0.58 -6.00
CA ARG A 74 -3.22 0.18 -6.82
C ARG A 74 -2.61 1.55 -7.10
N PRO A 75 -2.67 2.05 -8.35
CA PRO A 75 -2.36 3.43 -8.61
C PRO A 75 -3.27 4.30 -7.73
N ARG A 76 -2.73 5.39 -7.19
CA ARG A 76 -3.56 6.31 -6.41
C ARG A 76 -4.65 6.86 -7.33
N ALA A 77 -5.86 7.04 -6.81
CA ALA A 77 -6.99 7.57 -7.58
C ALA A 77 -6.73 8.97 -8.19
N ASP A 78 -5.80 9.72 -7.60
CA ASP A 78 -5.35 11.04 -8.06
C ASP A 78 -4.05 11.01 -8.87
N THR A 79 -3.59 9.83 -9.29
CA THR A 79 -2.41 9.73 -10.18
C THR A 79 -2.68 10.49 -11.47
N GLY A 80 -1.81 11.45 -11.81
CA GLY A 80 -1.97 12.33 -12.98
C GLY A 80 -3.00 13.46 -12.80
N ARG A 81 -3.61 13.60 -11.62
CA ARG A 81 -4.55 14.69 -11.31
C ARG A 81 -3.94 15.63 -10.29
N SER A 82 -3.74 16.89 -10.69
CA SER A 82 -3.37 17.95 -9.75
C SER A 82 -4.61 18.48 -9.05
N LYS A 83 -4.47 18.82 -7.76
CA LYS A 83 -5.49 19.58 -7.02
C LYS A 83 -5.47 21.06 -7.38
N LEU A 84 -4.45 21.51 -8.11
CA LEU A 84 -4.30 22.91 -8.50
C LEU A 84 -5.25 23.24 -9.66
N PRO A 85 -5.84 24.45 -9.69
CA PRO A 85 -6.52 24.95 -10.88
C PRO A 85 -5.60 24.93 -12.09
N GLU A 86 -6.16 24.70 -13.29
CA GLU A 86 -5.36 24.61 -14.53
C GLU A 86 -4.52 25.86 -14.79
N SER A 87 -5.03 27.04 -14.45
CA SER A 87 -4.28 28.31 -14.57
C SER A 87 -3.02 28.32 -13.71
N VAL A 88 -3.10 27.79 -12.49
CA VAL A 88 -1.95 27.68 -11.59
C VAL A 88 -0.95 26.64 -12.11
N GLN A 89 -1.43 25.52 -12.65
CA GLN A 89 -0.56 24.51 -13.27
C GLN A 89 0.21 25.10 -14.46
N ALA A 90 -0.47 25.85 -15.32
CA ALA A 90 0.15 26.51 -16.47
C ALA A 90 1.21 27.53 -16.04
N ALA A 91 0.93 28.35 -15.00
CA ALA A 91 1.88 29.30 -14.45
C ALA A 91 3.12 28.63 -13.86
N VAL A 92 2.94 27.53 -13.10
CA VAL A 92 4.02 26.70 -12.55
C VAL A 92 4.92 26.15 -13.66
N LEU A 93 4.31 25.62 -14.74
CA LEU A 93 5.05 25.10 -15.88
C LEU A 93 5.81 26.20 -16.65
N ALA A 94 5.19 27.37 -16.86
CA ALA A 94 5.84 28.52 -17.48
C ALA A 94 7.05 28.99 -16.67
N ALA A 95 6.87 29.16 -15.36
CA ALA A 95 7.94 29.54 -14.43
C ALA A 95 9.12 28.55 -14.44
N LYS A 96 8.86 27.24 -14.55
CA LYS A 96 9.92 26.22 -14.66
C LYS A 96 10.63 26.26 -16.01
N ARG A 97 9.92 26.57 -17.11
CA ARG A 97 10.51 26.71 -18.45
C ARG A 97 11.41 27.94 -18.56
N GLU A 98 11.00 29.05 -17.96
CA GLU A 98 11.78 30.30 -17.92
C GLU A 98 13.08 30.13 -17.14
N ASN A 99 13.06 29.39 -16.04
CA ASN A 99 14.26 29.05 -15.30
C ASN A 99 14.22 27.56 -14.88
N PRO A 100 14.89 26.67 -15.63
CA PRO A 100 14.94 25.25 -15.32
C PRO A 100 15.50 24.92 -13.94
N GLN A 101 16.35 25.77 -13.37
CA GLN A 101 16.89 25.59 -12.01
C GLN A 101 15.95 26.08 -10.91
N ARG A 102 14.84 26.77 -11.25
CA ARG A 102 13.86 27.21 -10.26
C ARG A 102 13.30 26.00 -9.50
N SER A 103 13.32 26.07 -8.18
CA SER A 103 12.62 25.11 -7.33
C SER A 103 11.12 25.41 -7.38
N VAL A 104 10.30 24.41 -7.72
CA VAL A 104 8.85 24.52 -7.93
C VAL A 104 8.16 23.29 -7.38
#